data_AF-A0A537ZS20-F1
#
_entry.id   AF-A0A537ZS20-F1
#
_cell.length_a   1.000
_cell.length_b   1.000
_cell.length_c   1.000
_cell.angle_alpha   90.00
_cell.angle_beta   90.00
_cell.angle_gamma   90.00
#
_symmetry.space_group_name_H-M   'P 1'
#
loop_
_entity.id
_entity.type
_entity.pdbx_description
1 polymer ?
#
loop_
_entity_poly.entity_id
_entity_poly.type
_entity_poly.pdbx_seq_one_letter_code
_entity_poly.pdbx_strand_id
1 'polypeptide(L)' 'MQAAQAVMVGDSLEEDVEGARALGMRAILVDRDDRYPEVEERLTELYALPAALGLIRP' A
#
# COMPACT_ATOMS: atom_id res chain seq x y z
N MET A 1 -0.44 -13.29 14.42
CA MET A 1 -0.01 -11.94 14.02
C MET A 1 -1.21 -11.02 14.14
N GLN A 2 -1.01 -9.77 14.58
CA GLN A 2 -2.06 -8.76 14.60
C GLN A 2 -2.12 -8.03 13.26
N ALA A 3 -3.29 -7.51 12.88
CA ALA A 3 -3.49 -6.74 11.65
C ALA A 3 -2.46 -5.59 11.49
N ALA A 4 -2.21 -4.85 12.57
CA ALA A 4 -1.25 -3.75 12.60
C ALA A 4 0.23 -4.16 12.37
N GLN A 5 0.54 -5.46 12.37
CA GLN A 5 1.90 -5.96 12.08
C GLN A 5 2.11 -6.32 10.61
N ALA A 6 1.10 -6.12 9.76
CA ALA A 6 1.15 -6.37 8.33
C ALA A 6 0.78 -5.11 7.54
N VAL A 7 1.23 -5.05 6.28
CA VAL A 7 0.89 -3.99 5.34
C VAL A 7 0.21 -4.63 4.13
N MET A 8 -0.98 -4.14 3.76
CA MET A 8 -1.65 -4.52 2.52
C MET A 8 -1.06 -3.74 1.35
N VAL A 9 -0.79 -4.43 0.23
CA VAL A 9 -0.30 -3.80 -1.00
C VAL A 9 -1.13 -4.37 -2.14
N GLY A 10 -1.90 -3.52 -2.81
CA GLY A 10 -2.86 -3.92 -3.86
C GLY A 10 -3.23 -2.76 -4.77
N ASP A 11 -3.95 -3.04 -5.84
CA ASP A 11 -4.26 -2.09 -6.93
C ASP A 11 -5.71 -1.57 -6.92
N SER A 12 -6.51 -2.00 -5.94
CA SER A 12 -7.88 -1.54 -5.70
C SER A 12 -7.95 -0.61 -4.50
N LEU A 13 -8.44 0.62 -4.71
CA LEU A 13 -8.65 1.58 -3.62
C LEU A 13 -9.71 1.05 -2.62
N GLU A 14 -10.83 0.53 -3.11
CA GLU A 14 -11.92 0.05 -2.26
C GLU A 14 -11.58 -1.30 -1.62
N GLU A 15 -11.17 -2.30 -2.41
CA GLU A 15 -11.00 -3.67 -1.92
C GLU A 15 -9.73 -3.82 -1.07
N ASP A 16 -8.61 -3.24 -1.48
CA ASP A 16 -7.32 -3.44 -0.81
C ASP A 16 -7.04 -2.37 0.24
N VAL A 17 -7.25 -1.10 -0.08
CA VAL A 17 -6.83 0.01 0.78
C VAL A 17 -7.87 0.31 1.85
N GLU A 18 -9.11 0.58 1.45
CA GLU A 18 -10.19 0.86 2.40
C GLU A 18 -10.52 -0.38 3.24
N GLY A 19 -10.61 -1.56 2.60
CA GLY A 19 -10.81 -2.84 3.28
C GLY A 19 -9.75 -3.13 4.36
N ALA A 20 -8.47 -2.98 4.04
CA ALA A 20 -7.39 -3.23 5.01
C ALA A 20 -7.35 -2.18 6.12
N ARG A 21 -7.56 -0.90 5.80
CA ARG A 21 -7.62 0.18 6.80
C ARG A 21 -8.76 -0.01 7.78
N ALA A 22 -9.92 -0.50 7.33
CA ALA A 22 -11.05 -0.82 8.20
C ALA A 22 -10.73 -1.90 9.26
N LEU A 23 -9.75 -2.76 8.99
CA LEU A 23 -9.25 -3.78 9.91
C LEU A 23 -8.06 -3.31 10.77
N GLY A 24 -7.64 -2.05 10.63
CA GLY A 24 -6.49 -1.48 11.33
C GLY A 24 -5.13 -1.86 10.74
N MET A 25 -5.10 -2.30 9.48
CA MET A 25 -3.86 -2.52 8.75
C MET A 25 -3.39 -1.22 8.07
N ARG A 26 -2.08 -1.07 7.90
CA ARG A 26 -1.53 -0.10 6.94
C ARG A 26 -1.78 -0.63 5.52
N ALA A 27 -2.02 0.25 4.55
CA ALA A 27 -2.23 -0.15 3.17
C ALA A 27 -1.57 0.83 2.19
N ILE A 28 -0.92 0.29 1.16
CA ILE A 28 -0.26 1.03 0.08
C ILE A 28 -0.94 0.68 -1.25
N LEU A 29 -1.42 1.69 -1.96
CA LEU A 29 -2.02 1.52 -3.29
C LEU A 29 -0.94 1.35 -4.37
N VAL A 30 -1.11 0.38 -5.26
CA VAL A 30 -0.31 0.23 -6.48
C VAL A 30 -1.07 0.87 -7.64
N ASP A 31 -0.73 2.11 -7.93
CA ASP A 31 -1.42 2.96 -8.91
C ASP A 31 -0.56 3.14 -10.17
N ARG A 32 -0.41 2.06 -10.95
CA ARG A 32 0.49 2.00 -12.12
C ARG A 32 0.16 3.02 -13.20
N ASP A 33 -1.11 3.36 -13.33
CA ASP A 33 -1.64 4.23 -14.38
C ASP A 33 -1.94 5.65 -13.87
N ASP A 34 -1.47 6.01 -12.65
CA ASP A 34 -1.68 7.32 -12.02
C ASP A 34 -3.17 7.74 -11.95
N ARG A 35 -4.06 6.77 -11.66
CA ARG A 35 -5.52 6.95 -11.59
C ARG A 35 -5.98 7.66 -10.32
N TYR A 36 -5.19 7.59 -9.25
CA TYR A 36 -5.51 8.12 -7.93
C TYR A 36 -4.39 9.02 -7.41
N PRO A 37 -4.03 10.11 -8.11
CA PRO A 37 -2.91 10.96 -7.76
C PRO A 37 -3.02 11.61 -6.39
N GLU A 38 -4.24 11.76 -5.86
CA GLU A 38 -4.57 12.30 -4.55
C GLU A 38 -4.29 11.36 -3.37
N VAL A 39 -4.10 10.06 -3.61
CA VAL A 39 -3.80 9.10 -2.54
C VAL A 39 -2.34 9.24 -2.12
N GLU A 40 -2.10 9.65 -0.88
CA GLU A 40 -0.73 9.89 -0.38
C GLU A 40 0.12 8.62 -0.32
N GLU A 41 -0.42 7.53 0.22
CA GLU A 41 0.26 6.23 0.33
C GLU A 41 0.05 5.36 -0.92
N ARG A 42 0.64 5.79 -2.03
CA ARG A 42 0.61 5.06 -3.30
C ARG A 42 1.98 4.91 -3.94
N LEU A 43 2.12 3.91 -4.80
CA LEU A 43 3.30 3.65 -5.62
C LEU A 43 2.86 3.35 -7.04
N THR A 44 3.55 3.88 -8.04
CA THR A 44 3.32 3.51 -9.45
C THR A 44 4.01 2.20 -9.84
N GLU A 45 4.93 1.70 -9.01
CA GLU A 45 5.65 0.44 -9.21
C GLU A 45 6.06 -0.24 -7.90
N LEU A 46 6.14 -1.58 -7.92
CA LEU A 46 6.53 -2.37 -6.75
C LEU A 46 8.03 -2.26 -6.42
N TYR A 47 8.84 -1.74 -7.35
CA TYR A 47 10.26 -1.54 -7.09
C TYR A 47 10.47 -0.59 -5.91
N ALA A 48 9.64 0.44 -5.75
CA ALA A 48 9.72 1.40 -4.64
C ALA A 48 9.23 0.84 -3.28
N LEU A 49 8.61 -0.35 -3.26
CA LEU A 49 7.99 -0.90 -2.06
C LEU A 49 8.94 -1.07 -0.86
N PRO A 50 10.19 -1.59 -1.00
CA PRO A 50 11.11 -1.69 0.13
C PRO A 50 11.35 -0.33 0.80
N ALA A 51 11.54 0.74 0.02
CA ALA A 51 11.73 2.08 0.57
C ALA A 51 10.46 2.58 1.30
N ALA A 52 9.27 2.35 0.74
CA ALA A 52 8.00 2.68 1.38
C ALA A 52 7.74 1.90 2.68
N LEU A 53 8.33 0.72 2.82
CA LEU A 53 8.30 -0.11 4.03
C LEU A 53 9.47 0.19 5.00
N GLY A 54 10.39 1.11 4.65
CA GLY A 54 11.59 1.38 5.45
C GLY A 54 12.62 0.25 5.45
N LEU A 55 12.57 -0.62 4.44
CA LEU A 55 13.48 -1.76 4.28
C LEU A 55 14.65 -1.40 3.37
N ILE A 56 15.84 -1.85 3.77
CA ILE A 56 17.04 -1.77 2.92
C ILE A 56 16.92 -2.87 1.86
N ARG A 57 17.16 -2.55 0.58
CA ARG A 57 17.28 -3.61 -0.43
C ARG A 57 18.58 -4.40 -0.21
N PRO A 58 18.51 -5.74 -0.23
CA PRO A 58 19.71 -6.57 -0.26
C PRO A 58 20.50 -6.38 -1.56
#